data_AF-A0A0C9XTK9-F1
#
_entry.id   AF-A0A0C9XTK9-F1
#
_cell.length_a   1.000
_cell.length_b   1.000
_cell.length_c   1.000
_cell.angle_alpha   90.00
_cell.angle_beta   90.00
_cell.angle_gamma   90.00
#
_symmetry.space_group_name_H-M   'P 1'
#
loop_
_entity.id
_entity.type
_entity.pdbx_description
1 polymer ?
#
loop_
_entity_poly.entity_id
_entity_poly.type
_entity_poly.pdbx_seq_one_letter_code
_entity_poly.pdbx_strand_id
1 'polypeptide(L)'
;MLSGTTPLLCIVTQALVESIPAPVMPIPSLNTEFPLSILDACNRAFLLCSIVPPVVLSSPIAEASGSPWTLLLSSLVLANGGFFLVNLFSLLHPTPLTVSTPPELLPYGWTTTDLWCAPLITAIYATLTHAQPFWADVHAVLVGLLGGAVDAEGLAKLEPLDAETARAACALVLTGLFVTRTTRTFGVSFKNGLANKIKTN
;
A
#
# COMPACT_ATOMS: atom_id res chain seq x y z
N MET A 1 17.28 -20.56 -11.13
CA MET A 1 18.42 -19.63 -11.37
C MET A 1 17.92 -18.23 -11.08
N LEU A 2 18.51 -17.51 -10.12
CA LEU A 2 18.16 -16.12 -9.84
C LEU A 2 18.54 -15.28 -11.06
N SER A 3 17.56 -14.65 -11.70
CA SER A 3 17.81 -13.75 -12.83
C SER A 3 18.65 -12.56 -12.35
N GLY A 4 19.82 -12.35 -12.96
CA GLY A 4 20.69 -11.21 -12.67
C GLY A 4 20.13 -9.86 -13.12
N THR A 5 19.02 -9.86 -13.86
CA THR A 5 18.40 -8.66 -14.40
C THR A 5 17.89 -7.73 -13.29
N THR A 6 17.25 -8.27 -12.25
CA THR A 6 16.73 -7.47 -11.13
C THR A 6 17.83 -6.75 -10.35
N PRO A 7 18.90 -7.41 -9.87
CA PRO A 7 19.98 -6.71 -9.17
C PRO A 7 20.71 -5.72 -10.10
N LEU A 8 20.88 -6.04 -11.39
CA LEU A 8 21.46 -5.11 -12.35
C LEU A 8 20.61 -3.85 -12.52
N LEU A 9 19.29 -3.98 -12.66
CA LEU A 9 18.37 -2.84 -12.74
C LEU A 9 18.44 -1.98 -11.48
N CYS A 10 18.52 -2.58 -10.29
CA CYS A 10 18.69 -1.85 -9.04
C CYS A 10 20.00 -1.06 -9.02
N ILE A 11 21.13 -1.68 -9.39
CA ILE A 11 22.45 -1.02 -9.44
C ILE A 11 22.45 0.15 -10.42
N VAL A 12 21.92 -0.06 -11.63
CA VAL A 12 21.85 0.99 -12.66
C VAL A 12 20.96 2.14 -12.20
N THR A 13 19.80 1.85 -11.63
CA THR A 13 18.88 2.88 -11.12
C THR A 13 19.53 3.67 -9.99
N GLN A 14 20.21 2.99 -9.06
CA GLN A 14 20.94 3.64 -7.97
C GLN A 14 22.05 4.55 -8.50
N ALA A 15 22.86 4.07 -9.45
CA ALA A 15 23.93 4.85 -10.07
C ALA A 15 23.39 6.11 -10.79
N LEU A 16 22.24 6.00 -11.46
CA LEU A 16 21.57 7.13 -12.08
C LEU A 16 21.10 8.15 -11.03
N VAL A 17 20.49 7.70 -9.93
CA VAL A 17 20.04 8.58 -8.84
C VAL A 17 21.23 9.32 -8.22
N GLU A 18 22.34 8.63 -7.98
CA GLU A 18 23.57 9.24 -7.43
C GLU A 18 24.24 10.22 -8.39
N SER A 19 24.01 10.08 -9.70
CA SER A 19 24.52 11.01 -10.70
C SER A 19 23.77 12.35 -10.76
N ILE A 20 22.57 12.44 -10.15
CA ILE A 20 21.75 13.65 -10.15
C ILE A 20 22.35 14.68 -9.16
N PRO A 21 22.70 15.89 -9.61
CA PRO A 21 23.19 16.93 -8.70
C PRO A 21 22.11 17.32 -7.68
N ALA A 22 22.50 17.41 -6.40
CA ALA A 22 21.60 17.82 -5.31
C ALA A 22 20.76 19.09 -5.56
N PRO A 23 21.25 20.15 -6.27
CA PRO A 23 20.43 21.33 -6.57
C PRO A 23 19.23 21.08 -7.48
N VAL A 24 19.22 19.96 -8.21
CA VAL A 24 18.15 19.58 -9.15
C VAL A 24 17.03 18.80 -8.44
N MET A 25 17.30 18.26 -7.24
CA MET A 25 16.32 17.51 -6.46
C MET A 25 15.21 18.44 -5.95
N PRO A 26 13.95 18.23 -6.37
CA PRO A 26 12.83 19.04 -5.89
C PRO A 26 12.63 18.84 -4.38
N ILE A 27 12.35 19.93 -3.67
CA ILE A 27 11.95 19.85 -2.26
C ILE A 27 10.51 19.31 -2.20
N PRO A 28 10.21 18.34 -1.31
CA PRO A 28 8.86 17.80 -1.16
C PRO A 28 7.83 18.92 -0.97
N SER A 29 6.84 18.95 -1.86
CA SER A 29 5.78 19.96 -1.91
C SER A 29 4.48 19.34 -2.41
N LEU A 30 3.35 20.02 -2.23
CA LEU A 30 2.07 19.48 -2.71
C LEU A 30 2.09 19.16 -4.22
N ASN A 31 2.77 19.98 -5.03
CA ASN A 31 2.84 19.80 -6.48
C ASN A 31 3.66 18.58 -6.91
N THR A 32 4.67 18.20 -6.12
CA THR A 32 5.50 17.02 -6.40
C THR A 32 4.88 15.76 -5.80
N GLU A 33 4.39 15.85 -4.56
CA GLU A 33 3.90 14.69 -3.82
C GLU A 33 2.50 14.24 -4.27
N PHE A 34 1.66 15.15 -4.78
CA PHE A 34 0.32 14.79 -5.24
C PHE A 34 0.33 13.76 -6.38
N PRO A 35 0.99 13.99 -7.53
CA PRO A 35 1.05 12.99 -8.60
C PRO A 35 1.80 11.72 -8.16
N LEU A 36 2.85 11.87 -7.35
CA LEU A 36 3.59 10.72 -6.80
C LEU A 36 2.70 9.85 -5.90
N SER A 37 1.80 10.44 -5.13
CA SER A 37 0.88 9.69 -4.27
C SER A 37 -0.14 8.86 -5.05
N ILE A 38 -0.54 9.30 -6.24
CA ILE A 38 -1.39 8.52 -7.16
C ILE A 38 -0.59 7.35 -7.73
N LEU A 39 0.65 7.62 -8.18
CA LEU A 39 1.52 6.59 -8.73
C LEU A 39 1.87 5.52 -7.68
N ASP A 40 2.18 5.93 -6.45
CA ASP A 40 2.39 5.04 -5.29
C ASP A 40 1.13 4.20 -5.04
N ALA A 41 -0.06 4.80 -5.04
CA ALA A 41 -1.30 4.06 -4.86
C ALA A 41 -1.50 2.98 -5.94
N CYS A 42 -1.24 3.27 -7.21
CA CYS A 42 -1.34 2.30 -8.29
C CYS A 42 -0.31 1.17 -8.16
N ASN A 43 0.95 1.51 -7.87
CA ASN A 43 2.02 0.52 -7.71
C ASN A 43 1.77 -0.36 -6.47
N ARG A 44 1.32 0.23 -5.37
CA ARG A 44 0.98 -0.49 -4.15
C ARG A 44 -0.26 -1.37 -4.31
N ALA A 45 -1.26 -0.93 -5.08
CA ALA A 45 -2.40 -1.78 -5.43
C ALA A 45 -1.95 -3.04 -6.20
N PHE A 46 -1.03 -2.88 -7.17
CA PHE A 46 -0.46 -4.01 -7.89
C PHE A 46 0.27 -4.98 -6.95
N LEU A 47 1.12 -4.48 -6.05
CA LEU A 47 1.79 -5.30 -5.04
C LEU A 47 0.77 -6.08 -4.19
N LEU A 48 -0.22 -5.38 -3.62
CA LEU A 48 -1.17 -5.94 -2.65
C LEU A 48 -2.21 -6.88 -3.25
N CYS A 49 -2.55 -6.71 -4.53
CA CYS A 49 -3.59 -7.48 -5.21
C CYS A 49 -3.01 -8.58 -6.11
N SER A 50 -1.86 -8.33 -6.75
CA SER A 50 -1.31 -9.21 -7.79
C SER A 50 -0.09 -9.99 -7.34
N ILE A 51 0.63 -9.54 -6.30
CA ILE A 51 1.83 -10.24 -5.81
C ILE A 51 1.57 -10.94 -4.48
N VAL A 52 1.04 -10.22 -3.48
CA VAL A 52 0.86 -10.77 -2.13
C VAL A 52 -0.06 -12.01 -2.11
N PRO A 53 -1.25 -12.02 -2.74
CA PRO A 53 -2.14 -13.17 -2.65
C PRO A 53 -1.53 -14.44 -3.26
N PRO A 54 -0.97 -14.43 -4.49
CA PRO A 54 -0.29 -15.60 -5.02
C PRO A 54 0.86 -16.13 -4.14
N VAL A 55 1.64 -15.24 -3.52
CA VAL A 55 2.74 -15.65 -2.61
C VAL A 55 2.21 -16.45 -1.43
N VAL A 56 1.08 -16.03 -0.84
CA VAL A 56 0.48 -16.73 0.31
C VAL A 56 -0.25 -18.00 -0.11
N LEU A 57 -1.05 -17.92 -1.17
CA LEU A 57 -1.87 -19.04 -1.66
C LEU A 57 -1.03 -20.18 -2.25
N SER A 58 0.14 -19.86 -2.80
CA SER A 58 1.09 -20.86 -3.31
C SER A 58 1.90 -21.58 -2.21
N SER A 59 1.70 -21.21 -0.93
CA SER A 59 2.40 -21.85 0.19
C SER A 59 2.06 -23.35 0.28
N PRO A 60 3.06 -24.23 0.44
CA PRO A 60 2.84 -25.67 0.60
C PRO A 60 2.17 -26.04 1.93
N ILE A 61 2.13 -25.11 2.88
CA ILE A 61 1.53 -25.30 4.20
C ILE A 61 0.06 -24.87 4.13
N ALA A 62 -0.86 -25.83 4.18
CA ALA A 62 -2.30 -25.58 4.06
C ALA A 62 -2.84 -24.60 5.13
N GLU A 63 -2.30 -24.64 6.35
CA GLU A 63 -2.66 -23.69 7.41
C GLU A 63 -2.24 -22.26 7.07
N ALA A 64 -1.14 -22.08 6.34
CA ALA A 64 -0.66 -20.77 5.92
C ALA A 64 -1.46 -20.25 4.72
N SER A 65 -1.68 -21.08 3.70
CA SER A 65 -2.41 -20.68 2.48
C SER A 65 -3.91 -20.53 2.69
N GLY A 66 -4.51 -21.23 3.65
CA GLY A 66 -5.94 -21.10 4.01
C GLY A 66 -6.24 -20.04 5.07
N SER A 67 -5.23 -19.52 5.78
CA SER A 67 -5.45 -18.57 6.88
C SER A 67 -5.58 -17.12 6.38
N PRO A 68 -6.67 -16.42 6.73
CA PRO A 68 -6.83 -15.00 6.39
C PRO A 68 -5.81 -14.12 7.11
N TRP A 69 -5.38 -14.51 8.31
CA TRP A 69 -4.36 -13.78 9.06
C TRP A 69 -3.00 -13.83 8.39
N THR A 70 -2.62 -14.98 7.82
CA THR A 70 -1.38 -15.08 7.05
C THR A 70 -1.39 -14.11 5.88
N LEU A 71 -2.52 -14.04 5.15
CA LEU A 71 -2.67 -13.11 4.03
C LEU A 71 -2.51 -11.64 4.48
N LEU A 72 -3.19 -11.23 5.56
CA LEU A 72 -3.12 -9.87 6.07
C LEU A 72 -1.73 -9.53 6.62
N LEU A 73 -1.12 -10.41 7.41
CA LEU A 73 0.22 -10.18 7.97
C LEU A 73 1.29 -10.17 6.88
N SER A 74 1.20 -11.05 5.88
CA SER A 74 2.10 -11.02 4.73
C SER A 74 1.96 -9.71 3.95
N SER A 75 0.74 -9.20 3.75
CA SER A 75 0.53 -7.91 3.10
C SER A 75 1.16 -6.76 3.88
N LEU A 76 1.03 -6.77 5.21
CA LEU A 76 1.63 -5.77 6.10
C LEU A 76 3.15 -5.79 5.96
N VAL A 77 3.78 -6.97 6.03
CA VAL A 77 5.24 -7.09 5.96
C VAL A 77 5.77 -6.78 4.57
N LEU A 78 5.16 -7.32 3.51
CA LEU A 78 5.67 -7.16 2.14
C LEU A 78 5.51 -5.73 1.61
N ALA A 79 4.42 -5.03 1.95
CA ALA A 79 4.22 -3.66 1.49
C ALA A 79 5.00 -2.62 2.30
N ASN A 80 5.31 -2.90 3.57
CA ASN A 80 5.89 -1.93 4.49
C ASN A 80 7.33 -2.25 4.90
N GLY A 81 7.82 -3.46 4.62
CA GLY A 81 9.12 -3.95 5.07
C GLY A 81 10.29 -3.05 4.66
N GLY A 82 10.21 -2.43 3.48
CA GLY A 82 11.22 -1.48 3.01
C GLY A 82 11.44 -0.33 3.99
N PHE A 83 10.41 0.43 4.35
CA PHE A 83 10.57 1.56 5.25
C PHE A 83 10.90 1.10 6.68
N PHE A 84 10.37 -0.05 7.13
CA PHE A 84 10.71 -0.60 8.45
C PHE A 84 12.20 -0.86 8.57
N LEU A 85 12.81 -1.51 7.56
CA LEU A 85 14.24 -1.80 7.55
C LEU A 85 15.07 -0.53 7.38
N VAL A 86 14.62 0.40 6.53
CA VAL A 86 15.28 1.70 6.35
C VAL A 86 15.35 2.48 7.66
N ASN A 87 14.23 2.57 8.40
CA ASN A 87 14.16 3.27 9.67
C ASN A 87 14.89 2.52 10.79
N LEU A 88 14.78 1.19 10.83
CA LEU A 88 15.43 0.34 11.83
C LEU A 88 16.95 0.44 11.78
N PHE A 89 17.54 0.45 10.58
CA PHE A 89 18.99 0.52 10.40
C PHE A 89 19.51 1.93 10.13
N SER A 90 18.64 2.94 10.13
CA SER A 90 18.98 4.33 9.81
C SER A 90 19.68 4.48 8.44
N LEU A 91 19.25 3.70 7.43
CA LEU A 91 19.95 3.57 6.13
C LEU A 91 20.07 4.89 5.36
N LEU A 92 19.21 5.86 5.63
CA LEU A 92 19.19 7.16 4.95
C LEU A 92 19.94 8.26 5.73
N HIS A 93 20.45 7.97 6.92
CA HIS A 93 21.22 8.94 7.68
C HIS A 93 22.69 8.96 7.24
N PRO A 94 23.34 10.14 7.23
CA PRO A 94 24.79 10.24 6.95
C PRO A 94 25.66 9.71 8.09
N THR A 95 25.06 9.20 9.16
CA THR A 95 25.74 8.60 10.32
C THR A 95 25.96 7.09 10.10
N PRO A 96 26.86 6.45 10.85
CA PRO A 96 26.99 4.99 10.84
C PRO A 96 25.65 4.30 11.08
N LEU A 97 25.50 3.09 10.54
CA LEU A 97 24.32 2.26 10.76
C LEU A 97 24.12 2.03 12.25
N THR A 98 22.97 2.49 12.77
CA THR A 98 22.57 2.27 14.16
C THR A 98 21.19 1.64 14.17
N VAL A 99 21.00 0.70 15.10
CA VAL A 99 19.70 0.09 15.33
C VAL A 99 18.85 1.08 16.12
N SER A 100 17.79 1.57 15.50
CA SER A 100 16.83 2.51 16.09
C SER A 100 15.44 1.90 16.12
N THR A 101 14.61 2.31 17.07
CA THR A 101 13.19 1.91 17.05
C THR A 101 12.51 2.68 15.91
N PRO A 102 11.96 1.99 14.89
CA PRO A 102 11.33 2.67 13.77
C PRO A 102 10.11 3.47 14.24
N PRO A 103 9.84 4.66 13.67
CA PRO A 103 8.73 5.53 14.07
C PRO A 103 7.37 4.84 14.11
N GLU A 104 7.19 3.82 13.27
CA GLU A 104 5.94 3.08 13.15
C GLU A 104 5.67 2.16 14.35
N LEU A 105 6.73 1.77 15.09
CA LEU A 105 6.62 1.02 16.35
C LEU A 105 6.56 1.93 17.59
N LEU A 106 6.78 3.25 17.43
CA LEU A 106 6.59 4.22 18.49
C LEU A 106 5.10 4.51 18.74
N PRO A 107 4.74 5.14 19.88
CA PRO A 107 3.36 5.49 20.19
C PRO A 107 2.71 6.28 19.04
N TYR A 108 1.50 5.86 18.65
CA TYR A 108 0.73 6.39 17.51
C TYR A 108 1.32 6.17 16.11
N GLY A 109 2.50 5.55 15.95
CA GLY A 109 3.08 5.23 14.63
C GLY A 109 2.15 4.39 13.75
N TRP A 110 1.33 3.56 14.39
CA TRP A 110 0.37 2.63 13.81
C TRP A 110 -0.80 3.33 13.12
N THR A 111 -0.99 4.62 13.43
CA THR A 111 -2.03 5.46 12.80
C THR A 111 -1.65 5.89 11.39
N THR A 112 -0.39 5.71 10.98
CA THR A 112 0.06 6.06 9.64
C THR A 112 -0.71 5.28 8.58
N THR A 113 -1.27 6.02 7.61
CA THR A 113 -2.09 5.44 6.54
C THR A 113 -1.35 4.36 5.77
N ASP A 114 -0.04 4.53 5.57
CA ASP A 114 0.80 3.57 4.85
C ASP A 114 0.77 2.17 5.42
N LEU A 115 0.70 2.06 6.75
CA LEU A 115 0.85 0.79 7.45
C LEU A 115 -0.42 -0.04 7.34
N TRP A 116 -1.55 0.52 7.80
CA TRP A 116 -2.82 -0.22 7.86
C TRP A 116 -3.54 -0.30 6.51
N CYS A 117 -3.22 0.56 5.53
CA CYS A 117 -3.84 0.46 4.22
C CYS A 117 -3.48 -0.85 3.52
N ALA A 118 -2.29 -1.43 3.78
CA ALA A 118 -1.85 -2.68 3.18
C ALA A 118 -2.81 -3.85 3.50
N PRO A 119 -3.01 -4.24 4.78
CA PRO A 119 -3.96 -5.29 5.13
C PRO A 119 -5.40 -4.93 4.77
N LEU A 120 -5.81 -3.66 4.88
CA LEU A 120 -7.17 -3.26 4.49
C LEU A 120 -7.43 -3.55 3.01
N ILE A 121 -6.51 -3.16 2.13
CA ILE A 121 -6.70 -3.28 0.68
C ILE A 121 -6.59 -4.73 0.24
N THR A 122 -5.67 -5.49 0.83
CA THR A 122 -5.61 -6.94 0.61
C THR A 122 -6.89 -7.63 1.10
N ALA A 123 -7.48 -7.21 2.22
CA ALA A 123 -8.78 -7.72 2.67
C ALA A 123 -9.90 -7.41 1.67
N ILE A 124 -9.99 -6.17 1.19
CA ILE A 124 -10.98 -5.76 0.17
C ILE A 124 -10.79 -6.56 -1.12
N TYR A 125 -9.55 -6.75 -1.57
CA TYR A 125 -9.29 -7.55 -2.76
C TYR A 125 -9.71 -9.01 -2.55
N ALA A 126 -9.37 -9.59 -1.38
CA ALA A 126 -9.67 -10.97 -1.05
C ALA A 126 -11.18 -11.22 -0.89
N THR A 127 -11.95 -10.27 -0.34
CA THR A 127 -13.42 -10.34 -0.28
C THR A 127 -14.04 -10.25 -1.66
N LEU A 128 -13.55 -9.37 -2.54
CA LEU A 128 -14.09 -9.24 -3.89
C LEU A 128 -13.80 -10.46 -4.76
N THR A 129 -12.62 -11.06 -4.64
CA THR A 129 -12.15 -12.17 -5.48
C THR A 129 -12.33 -13.57 -4.87
N HIS A 130 -12.81 -13.65 -3.63
CA HIS A 130 -12.91 -14.89 -2.85
C HIS A 130 -11.57 -15.64 -2.75
N ALA A 131 -10.48 -14.91 -2.52
CA ALA A 131 -9.12 -15.47 -2.54
C ALA A 131 -8.92 -16.66 -1.58
N GLN A 132 -9.68 -16.72 -0.48
CA GLN A 132 -9.77 -17.86 0.43
C GLN A 132 -11.24 -18.08 0.82
N PRO A 133 -11.66 -19.29 1.23
CA PRO A 133 -13.05 -19.58 1.58
C PRO A 133 -13.66 -18.62 2.62
N PHE A 134 -12.86 -18.23 3.63
CA PHE A 134 -13.26 -17.25 4.65
C PHE A 134 -13.79 -15.94 4.04
N TRP A 135 -13.14 -15.44 2.99
CA TRP A 135 -13.48 -14.15 2.40
C TRP A 135 -14.77 -14.21 1.56
N ALA A 136 -15.13 -15.38 1.03
CA ALA A 136 -16.41 -15.58 0.38
C ALA A 136 -17.58 -15.43 1.37
N ASP A 137 -17.43 -16.01 2.56
CA ASP A 137 -18.44 -15.88 3.62
C ASP A 137 -18.54 -14.43 4.12
N VAL A 138 -17.41 -13.73 4.27
CA VAL A 138 -17.39 -12.30 4.60
C VAL A 138 -18.11 -11.48 3.53
N HIS A 139 -17.86 -11.75 2.24
CA HIS A 139 -18.52 -11.05 1.14
C HIS A 139 -20.05 -11.28 1.17
N ALA A 140 -20.49 -12.51 1.41
CA ALA A 140 -21.92 -12.83 1.56
C ALA A 140 -22.57 -12.06 2.72
N VAL A 141 -21.92 -12.00 3.89
CA VAL A 141 -22.41 -11.25 5.05
C VAL A 141 -22.48 -9.75 4.77
N LEU A 142 -21.46 -9.17 4.13
CA LEU A 142 -21.43 -7.73 3.80
C LEU A 142 -22.55 -7.35 2.84
N VAL A 143 -22.81 -8.18 1.83
CA VAL A 143 -23.90 -7.94 0.88
C VAL A 143 -25.26 -8.08 1.56
N GLY A 144 -25.43 -9.09 2.42
CA GLY A 144 -26.64 -9.22 3.22
C GLY A 144 -26.93 -7.99 4.09
N LEU A 145 -25.90 -7.45 4.73
CA LEU A 145 -26.01 -6.23 5.55
C LEU A 145 -26.40 -4.99 4.72
N LEU A 146 -25.94 -4.92 3.46
CA LEU A 146 -26.24 -3.85 2.53
C LEU A 146 -27.60 -4.01 1.82
N GLY A 147 -28.39 -5.02 2.19
CA GLY A 147 -29.72 -5.27 1.64
C GLY A 147 -29.72 -6.05 0.33
N GLY A 148 -28.65 -6.80 0.04
CA GLY A 148 -28.58 -7.71 -1.09
C GLY A 148 -29.59 -8.87 -0.97
N ALA A 149 -29.99 -9.41 -2.12
CA ALA A 149 -31.00 -10.46 -2.19
C ALA A 149 -30.56 -11.73 -1.45
N VAL A 150 -31.48 -12.27 -0.65
CA VAL A 150 -31.35 -13.54 0.07
C VAL A 150 -31.97 -14.62 -0.82
N ASP A 151 -31.20 -15.64 -1.20
CA ASP A 151 -31.73 -16.77 -1.95
C ASP A 151 -32.50 -17.72 -1.02
N ALA A 152 -33.27 -18.64 -1.61
CA ALA A 152 -34.11 -19.60 -0.88
C ALA A 152 -33.32 -20.53 0.08
N GLU A 153 -31.99 -20.62 -0.08
CA GLU A 153 -31.08 -21.41 0.78
C GLU A 153 -30.26 -20.55 1.77
N GLY A 154 -30.45 -19.22 1.81
CA GLY A 154 -29.72 -18.30 2.69
C GLY A 154 -29.10 -17.11 1.97
N LEU A 155 -28.01 -16.53 2.52
CA LEU A 155 -27.27 -15.46 1.83
C LEU A 155 -26.77 -15.97 0.48
N ALA A 156 -27.22 -15.36 -0.61
CA ALA A 156 -26.77 -15.73 -1.96
C ALA A 156 -25.25 -15.60 -2.03
N LYS A 157 -24.55 -16.72 -2.29
CA LYS A 157 -23.10 -16.70 -2.55
C LYS A 157 -22.90 -16.03 -3.90
N LEU A 158 -22.59 -14.74 -3.86
CA LEU A 158 -22.26 -13.95 -5.04
C LEU A 158 -21.05 -14.54 -5.77
N GLU A 159 -21.03 -14.35 -7.09
CA GLU A 159 -19.87 -14.73 -7.89
C GLU A 159 -18.67 -13.83 -7.54
N PRO A 160 -17.44 -14.38 -7.44
CA PRO A 160 -16.25 -13.56 -7.27
C PRO A 160 -16.09 -12.60 -8.45
N LEU A 161 -15.67 -11.39 -8.14
CA LEU A 161 -15.33 -10.40 -9.16
C LEU A 161 -14.04 -10.81 -9.89
N ASP A 162 -13.92 -10.43 -11.16
CA ASP A 162 -12.68 -10.63 -11.88
C ASP A 162 -11.53 -9.84 -11.22
N ALA A 163 -10.32 -10.41 -11.29
CA ALA A 163 -9.15 -9.87 -10.61
C ALA A 163 -8.81 -8.43 -11.06
N GLU A 164 -9.09 -8.08 -12.31
CA GLU A 164 -8.75 -6.78 -12.88
C GLU A 164 -9.68 -5.68 -12.36
N THR A 165 -10.99 -5.94 -12.32
CA THR A 165 -11.96 -5.02 -11.74
C THR A 165 -11.76 -4.87 -10.23
N ALA A 166 -11.49 -5.97 -9.51
CA ALA A 166 -11.20 -5.92 -8.08
C ALA A 166 -9.94 -5.08 -7.79
N ARG A 167 -8.87 -5.28 -8.57
CA ARG A 167 -7.63 -4.50 -8.47
C ARG A 167 -7.84 -3.03 -8.79
N ALA A 168 -8.65 -2.70 -9.80
CA ALA A 168 -9.00 -1.33 -10.15
C ALA A 168 -9.76 -0.63 -9.00
N ALA A 169 -10.72 -1.32 -8.38
CA ALA A 169 -11.43 -0.81 -7.20
C ALA A 169 -10.47 -0.55 -6.03
N CYS A 170 -9.57 -1.50 -5.73
CA CYS A 170 -8.52 -1.33 -4.72
C CYS A 170 -7.61 -0.14 -5.00
N ALA A 171 -7.22 0.07 -6.26
CA ALA A 171 -6.38 1.21 -6.66
C ALA A 171 -7.09 2.55 -6.45
N LEU A 172 -8.40 2.64 -6.72
CA LEU A 172 -9.18 3.85 -6.46
C LEU A 172 -9.28 4.17 -4.97
N VAL A 173 -9.52 3.16 -4.12
CA VAL A 173 -9.55 3.33 -2.66
C VAL A 173 -8.18 3.79 -2.14
N LEU A 174 -7.09 3.15 -2.56
CA LEU A 174 -5.72 3.58 -2.19
C LEU A 174 -5.41 4.99 -2.64
N THR A 175 -5.82 5.34 -3.87
CA THR A 175 -5.61 6.70 -4.40
C THR A 175 -6.30 7.72 -3.51
N GLY A 176 -7.55 7.47 -3.11
CA GLY A 176 -8.26 8.34 -2.17
C GLY A 176 -7.55 8.49 -0.83
N LEU A 177 -7.07 7.39 -0.25
CA LEU A 177 -6.31 7.39 1.01
C LEU A 177 -5.01 8.20 0.89
N PHE A 178 -4.22 7.98 -0.15
CA PHE A 178 -2.91 8.61 -0.31
C PHE A 178 -3.02 10.07 -0.71
N VAL A 179 -3.97 10.43 -1.58
CA VAL A 179 -4.28 11.82 -1.89
C VAL A 179 -4.74 12.56 -0.63
N THR A 180 -5.60 11.95 0.20
CA THR A 180 -6.03 12.55 1.47
C THR A 180 -4.86 12.76 2.43
N ARG A 181 -3.96 11.79 2.54
CA ARG A 181 -2.72 11.93 3.32
C ARG A 181 -1.87 13.09 2.81
N THR A 182 -1.57 13.10 1.51
CA THR A 182 -0.71 14.11 0.87
C THR A 182 -1.29 15.52 1.03
N THR A 183 -2.59 15.69 0.83
CA THR A 183 -3.27 16.98 1.00
C THR A 183 -3.27 17.44 2.45
N ARG A 184 -3.39 16.53 3.43
CA ARG A 184 -3.27 16.90 4.86
C ARG A 184 -1.84 17.32 5.22
N THR A 185 -0.83 16.61 4.71
CA THR A 185 0.58 16.89 5.04
C THR A 185 1.08 18.18 4.38
N PHE A 186 0.76 18.41 3.11
CA PHE A 186 1.34 19.52 2.33
C PHE A 186 0.35 20.66 2.03
N GLY A 187 -0.95 20.46 2.22
CA GLY A 187 -1.99 21.43 1.85
C GLY A 187 -1.96 22.74 2.64
N VAL A 188 -1.61 22.69 3.93
CA VAL A 188 -1.48 23.90 4.76
C VAL A 188 -0.32 24.77 4.29
N SER A 189 0.83 24.14 4.00
CA SER A 189 2.01 24.83 3.46
C SER A 189 1.71 25.46 2.10
N PHE A 190 1.00 24.74 1.24
CA PHE A 190 0.56 25.25 -0.06
C PHE A 190 -0.37 26.48 0.07
N LYS A 191 -1.40 26.41 0.92
CA LYS A 191 -2.33 27.52 1.17
C LYS A 191 -1.60 28.75 1.70
N ASN A 192 -0.68 28.58 2.65
CA ASN A 192 0.09 29.68 3.23
C ASN A 192 1.03 30.32 2.19
N GLY A 193 1.68 29.51 1.35
CA GLY A 193 2.51 30.02 0.25
C GLY A 193 1.70 30.83 -0.77
N LEU A 194 0.48 30.37 -1.10
CA LEU A 194 -0.41 31.06 -2.03
C LEU A 194 -0.94 32.38 -1.45
N ALA A 195 -1.33 32.39 -0.17
CA ALA A 195 -1.74 33.60 0.53
C ALA A 195 -0.63 34.66 0.61
N ASN A 196 0.63 34.25 0.82
CA ASN A 196 1.77 35.16 0.83
C ASN A 196 2.06 35.75 -0.55
N LYS A 197 1.95 34.96 -1.63
CA LYS A 197 2.09 35.46 -3.02
C LYS A 197 1.04 36.49 -3.40
N ILE A 198 -0.19 36.36 -2.89
CA ILE A 198 -1.27 37.34 -3.13
C ILE A 198 -1.00 38.66 -2.40
N LYS A 199 -0.42 38.62 -1.19
CA LYS A 199 -0.11 39.83 -0.41
C LYS A 199 1.07 40.65 -0.95
N THR A 200 1.93 40.03 -1.75
CA THR A 200 3.13 40.68 -2.34
C THR A 200 2.89 41.25 -3.74
N ASN A 201 1.67 41.12 -4.28
CA ASN A 201 1.24 41.77 -5.52
C ASN A 201 0.18 42.84 -5.21
#